data_AF-A0A8T5BL12-F1
#
_entry.id   AF-A0A8T5BL12-F1
#
_cell.length_a   1.000
_cell.length_b   1.000
_cell.length_c   1.000
_cell.angle_alpha   90.00
_cell.angle_beta   90.00
_cell.angle_gamma   90.00
#
_symmetry.space_group_name_H-M   'P 1'
#
loop_
_entity.id
_entity.type
_entity.pdbx_description
1 polymer ?
#
loop_
_entity_poly.entity_id
_entity_poly.type
_entity_poly.pdbx_seq_one_letter_code
_entity_poly.pdbx_strand_id
1 'polypeptide(L)'
;MFRKKSSIIALNDLVKRLIKHETQRQQFPICEYLWLMDQIYLHTFAQMLDDEDFRKDFSSSKGLCIPHFVSAIQMTRVMKLKNPIYIIQTLLDIEVKQFQLIENLLSEFIRKQSWNFRSEPAGPEVKANFLALNSLVGAKGFYMRKINL
;
A
#
# COMPACT_ATOMS: atom_id res chain seq x y z
N MET A 1 -21.56 -45.52 2.14
CA MET A 1 -20.75 -45.17 0.95
C MET A 1 -21.46 -44.06 0.18
N PHE A 2 -21.33 -42.79 0.60
CA PHE A 2 -22.08 -41.67 0.03
C PHE A 2 -21.22 -40.40 -0.14
N ARG A 3 -21.28 -39.84 -1.36
CA ARG A 3 -21.16 -38.42 -1.72
C ARG A 3 -20.12 -37.56 -0.97
N LYS A 4 -18.82 -37.73 -1.24
CA LYS A 4 -17.81 -36.67 -0.95
C LYS A 4 -17.22 -36.00 -2.19
N LYS A 5 -17.19 -36.67 -3.36
CA LYS A 5 -16.57 -36.12 -4.59
C LYS A 5 -17.35 -34.96 -5.23
N SER A 6 -18.69 -34.96 -5.19
CA SER A 6 -19.51 -33.86 -5.78
C SER A 6 -19.38 -32.52 -5.06
N SER A 7 -19.11 -32.52 -3.75
CA SER A 7 -19.04 -31.28 -2.94
C SER A 7 -17.74 -30.50 -3.19
N ILE A 8 -16.61 -31.21 -3.37
CA ILE A 8 -15.30 -30.60 -3.63
C ILE A 8 -15.24 -29.98 -5.03
N ILE A 9 -15.87 -30.62 -6.03
CA ILE A 9 -15.97 -30.08 -7.39
C ILE A 9 -16.83 -28.81 -7.39
N ALA A 10 -17.95 -28.81 -6.67
CA ALA A 10 -18.81 -27.63 -6.53
C ALA A 10 -18.11 -26.47 -5.81
N LEU A 11 -17.32 -26.76 -4.77
CA LEU A 11 -16.53 -25.73 -4.07
C LEU A 11 -15.42 -25.17 -4.96
N ASN A 12 -14.70 -26.02 -5.69
CA ASN A 12 -13.68 -25.59 -6.63
C ASN A 12 -14.26 -24.76 -7.79
N ASP A 13 -15.45 -25.11 -8.28
CA ASP A 13 -16.14 -24.33 -9.30
C ASP A 13 -16.69 -23.01 -8.74
N LEU A 14 -17.14 -22.98 -7.48
CA LEU A 14 -17.54 -21.76 -6.79
C LEU A 14 -16.34 -20.83 -6.59
N VAL A 15 -15.22 -21.36 -6.10
CA VAL A 15 -13.96 -20.63 -5.91
C VAL A 15 -13.44 -20.11 -7.26
N LYS A 16 -13.46 -20.92 -8.32
CA LYS A 16 -13.10 -20.48 -9.67
C LYS A 16 -14.02 -19.38 -10.20
N ARG A 17 -15.33 -19.43 -9.93
CA ARG A 17 -16.29 -18.38 -10.33
C ARG A 17 -16.09 -17.10 -9.54
N LEU A 18 -15.80 -17.18 -8.25
CA LEU A 18 -15.50 -16.03 -7.39
C LEU A 18 -14.20 -15.34 -7.85
N ILE A 19 -13.14 -16.12 -8.10
CA ILE A 19 -11.88 -15.61 -8.68
C ILE A 19 -12.10 -15.03 -10.08
N LYS A 20 -12.97 -15.64 -10.90
CA LYS A 20 -13.33 -15.14 -12.24
C LYS A 20 -14.08 -13.81 -12.16
N HIS A 21 -14.95 -13.60 -11.17
CA HIS A 21 -15.63 -12.32 -10.96
C HIS A 21 -14.68 -11.22 -10.45
N GLU A 22 -13.69 -11.58 -9.65
CA GLU A 22 -12.66 -10.64 -9.17
C GLU A 22 -11.70 -10.23 -10.29
N THR A 23 -11.44 -11.12 -11.24
CA THR A 23 -10.61 -10.85 -12.43
C THR A 23 -11.40 -10.28 -13.60
N GLN A 24 -12.72 -10.46 -13.65
CA GLN A 24 -13.68 -9.78 -14.53
C GLN A 24 -14.39 -8.62 -13.82
N ARG A 25 -13.66 -7.84 -13.00
CA ARG A 25 -14.03 -6.43 -12.92
C ARG A 25 -13.84 -5.88 -14.33
N GLN A 26 -14.92 -5.80 -15.10
CA GLN A 26 -14.98 -5.00 -16.32
C GLN A 26 -14.20 -3.72 -16.03
N GLN A 27 -13.17 -3.45 -16.83
CA GLN A 27 -12.45 -2.19 -16.78
C GLN A 27 -13.48 -1.10 -17.08
N PHE A 28 -14.13 -0.60 -16.02
CA PHE A 28 -14.96 0.58 -16.14
C PHE A 28 -14.02 1.70 -16.63
N PRO A 29 -14.43 2.51 -17.62
CA PRO A 29 -13.60 3.58 -18.17
C PRO A 29 -12.99 4.49 -17.09
N ILE A 30 -13.70 4.66 -15.96
CA ILE A 30 -13.23 5.40 -14.79
C ILE A 30 -12.02 4.72 -14.14
N CYS A 31 -12.05 3.40 -13.93
CA CYS A 31 -10.93 2.67 -13.34
C CYS A 31 -9.68 2.74 -14.24
N GLU A 32 -9.87 2.64 -15.56
CA GLU A 32 -8.79 2.76 -16.53
C GLU A 32 -8.17 4.17 -16.53
N TYR A 33 -9.02 5.20 -16.55
CA TYR A 33 -8.58 6.58 -16.43
C TYR A 33 -7.79 6.83 -15.13
N LEU A 34 -8.31 6.36 -14.00
CA LEU A 34 -7.65 6.52 -12.71
C LEU A 34 -6.28 5.83 -12.67
N TRP A 35 -6.16 4.64 -13.26
CA TRP A 35 -4.87 3.96 -13.38
C TRP A 35 -3.91 4.70 -14.30
N LEU A 36 -4.38 5.23 -15.43
CA LEU A 36 -3.56 6.02 -16.33
C LEU A 36 -3.00 7.26 -15.62
N MET A 37 -3.86 7.99 -14.91
CA MET A 37 -3.44 9.15 -14.13
C MET A 37 -2.43 8.78 -13.04
N ASP A 38 -2.66 7.68 -12.34
CA ASP A 38 -1.74 7.15 -11.33
C ASP A 38 -0.35 6.85 -11.93
N GLN A 39 -0.29 6.27 -13.13
CA GLN A 39 0.98 6.03 -13.83
C GLN A 39 1.69 7.33 -14.22
N ILE A 40 0.96 8.33 -14.72
CA ILE A 40 1.53 9.64 -15.07
C ILE A 40 2.11 10.31 -13.82
N TYR A 41 1.38 10.28 -12.71
CA TYR A 41 1.84 10.86 -11.45
C TYR A 41 3.04 10.11 -10.88
N LEU A 42 3.02 8.78 -10.89
CA LEU A 42 4.14 7.97 -10.43
C LEU A 42 5.40 8.20 -11.26
N HIS A 43 5.27 8.30 -12.58
CA HIS A 43 6.38 8.62 -13.46
C HIS A 43 6.97 9.99 -13.15
N THR A 44 6.11 11.00 -13.01
CA THR A 44 6.53 12.37 -12.64
C THR A 44 7.22 12.37 -11.29
N PHE A 45 6.64 11.71 -10.28
CA PHE A 45 7.22 11.54 -8.96
C PHE A 45 8.61 10.90 -9.02
N ALA A 46 8.77 9.81 -9.75
CA ALA A 46 10.06 9.14 -9.91
C ALA A 46 11.11 10.02 -10.60
N GLN A 47 10.72 10.89 -11.54
CA GLN A 47 11.63 11.89 -12.13
C GLN A 47 12.01 12.97 -11.12
N MET A 48 11.06 13.44 -10.32
CA MET A 48 11.33 14.46 -9.30
C MET A 48 12.27 13.94 -8.20
N LEU A 49 12.29 12.64 -7.94
CA LEU A 49 13.28 12.04 -7.04
C LEU A 49 14.72 12.16 -7.52
N ASP A 50 15.00 12.56 -8.77
CA ASP A 50 16.37 12.89 -9.21
C ASP A 50 16.82 14.28 -8.74
N ASP A 51 15.88 15.16 -8.37
CA ASP A 51 16.14 16.46 -7.79
C ASP A 51 16.44 16.36 -6.28
N GLU A 52 17.49 17.05 -5.82
CA GLU A 52 17.95 16.94 -4.44
C GLU A 52 17.04 17.65 -3.44
N ASP A 53 16.54 18.83 -3.80
CA ASP A 53 15.64 19.60 -2.94
C ASP A 53 14.32 18.87 -2.78
N PHE A 54 13.78 18.31 -3.87
CA PHE A 54 12.58 17.49 -3.81
C PHE A 54 12.77 16.25 -2.93
N ARG A 55 13.89 15.52 -3.07
CA ARG A 55 14.17 14.36 -2.20
C ARG A 55 14.21 14.75 -0.73
N LYS A 56 14.87 15.86 -0.41
CA LYS A 56 14.98 16.36 0.96
C LYS A 56 13.62 16.69 1.56
N ASP A 57 12.76 17.35 0.80
CA ASP A 57 11.39 17.65 1.21
C ASP A 57 10.59 16.35 1.39
N PHE A 58 10.71 15.42 0.43
CA PHE A 58 10.05 14.13 0.49
C PHE A 58 10.48 13.28 1.70
N SER A 59 11.74 13.35 2.14
CA SER A 59 12.24 12.69 3.35
C SER A 59 11.55 13.14 4.65
N SER A 60 10.89 14.29 4.64
CA SER A 60 10.07 14.77 5.77
C SER A 60 8.61 14.33 5.71
N SER A 61 8.20 13.70 4.60
CA SER A 61 6.82 13.26 4.37
C SER A 61 6.46 11.99 5.16
N LYS A 62 5.21 11.54 5.01
CA LYS A 62 4.71 10.28 5.59
C LYS A 62 5.05 9.04 4.75
N GLY A 63 5.87 9.20 3.71
CA GLY A 63 6.14 8.16 2.73
C GLY A 63 4.95 7.87 1.81
N LEU A 64 5.01 6.71 1.18
CA LEU A 64 4.03 6.18 0.25
C LEU A 64 3.20 5.10 0.94
N CYS A 65 2.08 4.72 0.32
CA CYS A 65 1.49 3.43 0.65
C CYS A 65 2.27 2.31 -0.06
N ILE A 66 2.16 1.08 0.43
CA ILE A 66 2.86 -0.10 -0.11
C ILE A 66 2.72 -0.22 -1.64
N PRO A 67 1.53 -0.09 -2.25
CA PRO A 67 1.39 -0.15 -3.71
C PRO A 67 2.25 0.88 -4.44
N HIS A 68 2.26 2.13 -3.94
CA HIS A 68 3.02 3.22 -4.55
C HIS A 68 4.51 3.12 -4.27
N PHE A 69 4.91 2.66 -3.08
CA PHE A 69 6.31 2.36 -2.77
C PHE A 69 6.88 1.30 -3.72
N VAL A 70 6.19 0.15 -3.85
CA VAL A 70 6.61 -0.93 -4.75
C VAL A 70 6.69 -0.41 -6.19
N SER A 71 5.70 0.36 -6.63
CA SER A 71 5.69 0.90 -7.99
C SER A 71 6.82 1.93 -8.21
N ALA A 72 7.15 2.75 -7.21
CA ALA A 72 8.27 3.70 -7.27
C ALA A 72 9.61 2.96 -7.38
N ILE A 73 9.83 1.91 -6.56
CA ILE A 73 11.02 1.06 -6.65
C ILE A 73 11.12 0.37 -8.01
N GLN A 74 10.00 -0.06 -8.60
CA GLN A 74 10.01 -0.59 -9.96
C GLN A 74 10.38 0.47 -11.00
N MET A 75 9.90 1.71 -10.83
CA MET A 75 10.23 2.82 -11.72
C MET A 75 11.73 3.14 -11.70
N THR A 76 12.40 3.07 -10.55
CA THR A 76 13.86 3.32 -10.50
C THR A 76 14.69 2.33 -11.31
N ARG A 77 14.14 1.15 -11.62
CA ARG A 77 14.81 0.12 -12.46
C ARG A 77 14.67 0.38 -13.96
N VAL A 78 13.57 1.02 -14.37
CA VAL A 78 13.27 1.23 -15.79
C VAL A 78 13.64 2.64 -16.26
N MET A 79 13.64 3.61 -15.35
CA MET A 79 13.96 5.00 -15.64
C MET A 79 15.48 5.24 -15.58
N LYS A 80 15.98 6.10 -16.48
CA LYS A 80 17.36 6.55 -16.45
C LYS A 80 17.53 7.66 -15.42
N LEU A 81 17.66 7.26 -14.16
CA LEU A 81 17.90 8.17 -13.03
C LEU A 81 19.39 8.41 -12.83
N LYS A 82 19.75 9.59 -12.33
CA LYS A 82 21.17 9.96 -12.08
C LYS A 82 21.78 9.11 -10.97
N ASN A 83 21.04 8.92 -9.88
CA ASN A 83 21.52 8.24 -8.67
C ASN A 83 20.51 7.21 -8.12
N PRO A 84 20.21 6.13 -8.87
CA PRO A 84 19.13 5.20 -8.52
C PRO A 84 19.32 4.52 -7.16
N ILE A 85 20.57 4.20 -6.76
CA ILE A 85 20.86 3.57 -5.47
C ILE A 85 20.49 4.49 -4.31
N TYR A 86 20.88 5.77 -4.40
CA TYR A 86 20.58 6.75 -3.36
C TYR A 86 19.07 7.03 -3.25
N ILE A 87 18.37 7.07 -4.39
CA ILE A 87 16.91 7.20 -4.42
C ILE A 87 16.22 6.00 -3.76
N ILE A 88 16.66 4.78 -4.08
CA ILE A 88 16.14 3.57 -3.45
C ILE A 88 16.37 3.59 -1.94
N GLN A 89 17.56 3.98 -1.49
CA GLN A 89 17.87 4.11 -0.07
C GLN A 89 16.94 5.13 0.61
N THR A 90 16.76 6.29 -0.02
CA THR A 90 15.86 7.34 0.49
C THR A 90 14.43 6.82 0.64
N LEU A 91 13.91 6.11 -0.37
CA LEU A 91 12.58 5.51 -0.30
C LEU A 91 12.47 4.48 0.84
N LEU A 92 13.47 3.61 0.99
CA LEU A 92 13.50 2.61 2.07
C LEU A 92 13.52 3.25 3.46
N ASP A 93 14.37 4.26 3.67
CA ASP A 93 14.54 4.89 4.98
C ASP A 93 13.22 5.55 5.44
N ILE A 94 12.51 6.19 4.51
CA ILE A 94 11.21 6.83 4.78
C ILE A 94 10.16 5.78 5.13
N GLU A 95 10.05 4.70 4.33
CA GLU A 95 9.07 3.64 4.57
C GLU A 95 9.33 2.92 5.89
N VAL A 96 10.58 2.56 6.18
CA VAL A 96 10.95 1.88 7.43
C VAL A 96 10.56 2.74 8.64
N LYS A 97 10.89 4.03 8.60
CA LYS A 97 10.51 4.99 9.66
C LYS A 97 9.00 5.07 9.83
N GLN A 98 8.25 5.09 8.72
CA GLN A 98 6.79 5.16 8.76
C GLN A 98 6.18 3.87 9.34
N PHE A 99 6.68 2.70 8.96
CA PHE A 99 6.19 1.43 9.49
C PHE A 99 6.50 1.25 10.96
N GLN A 100 7.69 1.65 11.42
CA GLN A 100 8.03 1.65 12.85
C GLN A 100 7.10 2.56 13.66
N LEU A 101 6.76 3.74 13.13
CA LEU A 101 5.77 4.62 13.77
C LEU A 101 4.40 3.93 13.87
N ILE A 102 3.92 3.33 12.78
CA ILE A 102 2.62 2.63 12.76
C ILE A 102 2.62 1.46 13.74
N GLU A 103 3.68 0.66 13.76
CA GLU A 103 3.84 -0.48 14.67
C GLU A 103 3.78 -0.04 16.14
N ASN A 104 4.49 1.03 16.50
CA ASN A 104 4.47 1.60 17.85
C ASN A 104 3.07 2.08 18.23
N LEU A 105 2.39 2.78 17.32
CA LEU A 105 1.03 3.27 17.56
C LEU A 105 0.02 2.12 17.69
N LEU A 106 0.13 1.07 16.88
CA LEU A 106 -0.72 -0.11 16.97
C LEU A 106 -0.47 -0.87 18.28
N SER A 107 0.80 -0.99 18.69
CA SER A 107 1.18 -1.63 19.94
C SER A 107 0.58 -0.89 21.15
N GLU A 108 0.67 0.44 21.17
CA GLU A 108 0.03 1.27 22.20
C GLU A 108 -1.50 1.19 22.15
N PHE A 109 -2.09 1.19 20.95
CA PHE A 109 -3.53 1.02 20.77
C PHE A 109 -4.01 -0.29 21.40
N ILE A 110 -3.32 -1.41 21.13
CA ILE A 110 -3.61 -2.74 21.68
C ILE A 110 -3.40 -2.75 23.19
N ARG A 111 -2.28 -2.21 23.69
CA ARG A 111 -1.97 -2.14 25.13
C ARG A 111 -3.10 -1.48 25.90
N LYS A 112 -3.60 -0.33 25.42
CA LYS A 112 -4.67 0.44 26.06
C LYS A 112 -6.07 -0.19 25.96
N GLN A 113 -6.26 -1.24 25.17
CA GLN A 113 -7.51 -2.03 25.21
C GLN A 113 -7.60 -2.90 26.47
N SER A 114 -6.48 -3.15 27.17
CA SER A 114 -6.51 -3.89 28.42
C SER A 114 -7.17 -3.08 29.53
N TRP A 115 -7.99 -3.75 30.35
CA TRP A 115 -8.68 -3.18 31.50
C TRP A 115 -7.75 -2.42 32.46
N ASN A 116 -6.50 -2.87 32.57
CA ASN A 116 -5.47 -2.30 33.44
C ASN A 116 -5.12 -0.84 33.09
N PHE A 117 -5.42 -0.40 31.86
CA PHE A 117 -5.03 0.92 31.36
C PHE A 117 -6.24 1.80 31.01
N ARG A 118 -7.46 1.44 31.44
CA ARG A 118 -8.71 2.16 31.11
C ARG A 118 -8.75 3.63 31.57
N SER A 119 -7.91 3.99 32.54
CA SER A 119 -7.81 5.35 33.08
C SER A 119 -6.77 6.21 32.36
N GLU A 120 -5.95 5.62 31.49
CA GLU A 120 -5.03 6.40 30.67
C GLU A 120 -5.81 7.17 29.59
N PRO A 121 -5.45 8.44 29.31
CA PRO A 121 -6.09 9.20 28.25
C PRO A 121 -5.73 8.63 26.88
N ALA A 122 -6.65 8.83 25.93
CA ALA A 122 -6.41 8.58 24.52
C ALA A 122 -5.32 9.53 23.97
N GLY A 123 -4.46 9.00 23.12
CA GLY A 123 -3.40 9.73 22.42
C GLY A 123 -3.43 9.51 20.90
N PRO A 124 -2.28 9.71 20.22
CA PRO A 124 -2.17 9.52 18.77
C PRO A 124 -2.53 8.11 18.29
N GLU A 125 -2.41 7.10 19.16
CA GLU A 125 -2.70 5.69 18.86
C GLU A 125 -4.14 5.43 18.41
N VAL A 126 -5.09 6.32 18.74
CA VAL A 126 -6.48 6.20 18.28
C VAL A 126 -6.57 6.16 16.75
N LYS A 127 -5.61 6.78 16.05
CA LYS A 127 -5.55 6.79 14.58
C LYS A 127 -4.73 5.63 13.99
N ALA A 128 -4.16 4.75 14.80
CA ALA A 128 -3.23 3.71 14.37
C ALA A 128 -3.81 2.81 13.27
N ASN A 129 -5.03 2.31 13.46
CA ASN A 129 -5.71 1.45 12.49
C ASN A 129 -5.94 2.16 11.13
N PHE A 130 -6.31 3.44 11.16
CA PHE A 130 -6.51 4.23 9.94
C PHE A 130 -5.19 4.48 9.20
N LEU A 131 -4.11 4.76 9.93
CA LEU A 131 -2.78 4.94 9.36
C LEU A 131 -2.26 3.63 8.74
N ALA A 132 -2.44 2.50 9.44
CA ALA A 132 -2.08 1.19 8.94
C ALA A 132 -2.84 0.85 7.65
N LEU A 133 -4.17 1.04 7.64
CA LEU A 133 -4.97 0.82 6.43
C LEU A 133 -4.50 1.70 5.27
N ASN A 134 -4.32 3.00 5.47
CA ASN A 134 -3.86 3.89 4.40
C ASN A 134 -2.46 3.54 3.89
N SER A 135 -1.57 3.04 4.75
CA SER A 135 -0.25 2.56 4.33
C SER A 135 -0.36 1.26 3.52
N LEU A 136 -1.25 0.34 3.89
CA LEU A 136 -1.47 -0.90 3.14
C LEU A 136 -2.15 -0.67 1.78
N VAL A 137 -3.17 0.19 1.74
CA VAL A 137 -4.07 0.29 0.58
C VAL A 137 -4.06 1.61 -0.19
N GLY A 138 -3.39 2.63 0.36
CA GLY A 138 -3.47 3.99 -0.15
C GLY A 138 -4.60 4.79 0.52
N ALA A 139 -4.43 6.11 0.56
CA ALA A 139 -5.50 7.01 1.01
C ALA A 139 -6.58 7.16 -0.07
N LYS A 140 -7.76 7.65 0.31
CA LYS A 140 -8.86 7.93 -0.62
C LYS A 140 -8.37 8.80 -1.79
N GLY A 141 -8.59 8.33 -3.03
CA GLY A 141 -8.14 9.00 -4.26
C GLY A 141 -6.82 8.47 -4.82
N PHE A 142 -6.13 7.57 -4.09
CA PHE A 142 -4.99 6.79 -4.58
C PHE A 142 -5.48 5.38 -4.88
N TYR A 143 -5.39 4.97 -6.15
CA TYR A 143 -6.03 3.74 -6.62
C TYR A 143 -4.97 2.65 -6.79
N MET A 144 -5.21 1.48 -6.19
CA MET A 144 -4.32 0.34 -6.36
C MET A 144 -4.23 -0.08 -7.83
N ARG A 145 -2.99 -0.24 -8.29
CA ARG A 145 -2.64 -1.01 -9.48
C ARG A 145 -2.84 -2.50 -9.19
N LYS A 146 -3.17 -3.28 -10.22
CA LYS A 146 -2.90 -4.73 -10.20
C LYS A 146 -1.39 -4.90 -10.06
N ILE A 147 -0.90 -5.27 -8.86
CA ILE A 147 0.48 -5.72 -8.70
C ILE A 147 0.54 -7.09 -9.37
N ASN A 148 1.07 -7.15 -10.59
CA ASN A 148 1.42 -8.42 -11.21
C ASN A 148 2.71 -8.88 -10.50
N LEU A 149 2.55 -9.69 -9.45
CA LEU A 149 3.64 -10.45 -8.84
C LEU A 149 4.09 -11.56 -9.79
#